data_AF-A0A1B3LQG0-F1
#
_entry.id   AF-A0A1B3LQG0-F1
#
_cell.length_a   1.000
_cell.length_b   1.000
_cell.length_c   1.000
_cell.angle_alpha   90.00
_cell.angle_beta   90.00
_cell.angle_gamma   90.00
#
_symmetry.space_group_name_H-M   'P 1'
#
loop_
_entity.id
_entity.type
_entity.pdbx_description
1 polymer ?
#
loop_
_entity_poly.entity_id
_entity_poly.type
_entity_poly.pdbx_seq_one_letter_code
_entity_poly.pdbx_strand_id
1 'polypeptide(L)'
;MNRLSKRLTHVLFFVLLMLSLPAQAGGAGKFDAVEAKAVRAVIEAQLAAFAADDGPRALSYAFPDIRKRFPAPEGFLEMVRKSYPVVYRPRSVGFLEPELEDDEVFQAVEMSDADGVLWIAIYRMGRIEDGSWRIMGCRVVPGGGSAI
;
A
#
# COMPACT_ATOMS: atom_id res chain seq x y z
N MET A 1 0.05 40.91 54.04
CA MET A 1 0.57 42.28 53.89
C MET A 1 2.08 42.27 54.12
N ASN A 2 2.84 43.06 53.33
CA ASN A 2 4.30 43.37 53.37
C ASN A 2 5.15 42.48 52.44
N ARG A 3 5.34 42.79 51.14
CA ARG A 3 6.12 43.83 50.41
C ARG A 3 7.66 43.72 50.50
N LEU A 4 8.28 43.69 49.30
CA LEU A 4 9.62 44.22 48.90
C LEU A 4 10.84 43.51 49.53
N SER A 5 11.95 43.21 48.86
CA SER A 5 12.64 43.92 47.77
C SER A 5 13.81 43.11 47.17
N LYS A 6 13.89 43.12 45.83
CA LYS A 6 15.03 43.20 44.89
C LYS A 6 16.49 43.12 45.43
N ARG A 7 17.35 42.34 44.73
CA ARG A 7 18.62 42.71 44.03
C ARG A 7 19.57 41.48 43.96
N LEU A 8 19.81 40.90 42.78
CA LEU A 8 20.86 41.21 41.80
C LEU A 8 22.28 40.76 42.22
N THR A 9 22.74 39.58 41.78
CA THR A 9 24.17 39.29 41.53
C THR A 9 24.29 38.14 40.53
N HIS A 10 24.81 38.40 39.32
CA HIS A 10 25.22 37.38 38.35
C HIS A 10 26.73 37.19 38.46
N VAL A 11 27.22 36.02 38.89
CA VAL A 11 28.58 35.54 38.60
C VAL A 11 28.57 34.02 38.49
N LEU A 12 28.57 33.55 37.24
CA LEU A 12 29.41 32.49 36.68
C LEU A 12 29.64 31.19 37.50
N PHE A 13 29.01 30.08 37.10
CA PHE A 13 29.76 28.83 36.94
C PHE A 13 29.15 27.93 35.86
N PHE A 14 29.98 27.62 34.90
CA PHE A 14 29.80 26.80 33.72
C PHE A 14 29.30 25.39 34.13
N VAL A 15 28.02 25.08 33.92
CA VAL A 15 27.52 23.70 33.96
C VAL A 15 27.27 23.26 32.54
N LEU A 16 28.22 22.46 32.07
CA LEU A 16 28.22 21.70 30.83
C LEU A 16 26.97 20.79 30.80
N LEU A 17 25.87 21.26 30.22
CA LEU A 17 24.76 20.40 29.85
C LEU A 17 24.92 20.06 28.37
N MET A 18 25.69 19.01 28.11
CA MET A 18 25.62 18.26 26.85
C MET A 18 24.18 17.79 26.69
N LEU A 19 23.35 18.56 25.97
CA LEU A 19 22.08 18.08 25.47
C LEU A 19 22.39 16.94 24.51
N SER A 20 22.29 15.71 25.02
CA SER A 20 22.11 14.53 24.20
C SER A 20 20.80 14.72 23.44
N LEU A 21 20.88 15.19 22.20
CA LEU A 21 19.78 15.01 21.26
C LEU A 21 19.57 13.50 21.16
N PRO A 22 18.37 12.96 21.44
CA PRO A 22 18.06 11.64 20.92
C PRO A 22 18.14 11.79 19.40
N ALA A 23 19.08 11.09 18.79
CA ALA A 23 19.04 10.85 17.36
C ALA A 23 17.69 10.18 17.10
N GLN A 24 16.73 10.93 16.54
CA GLN A 24 15.58 10.37 15.89
C GLN A 24 16.15 9.55 14.74
N ALA A 25 16.43 8.28 15.02
CA ALA A 25 16.59 7.28 13.99
C ALA A 25 15.31 7.38 13.15
N GLY A 26 15.44 7.87 11.91
CA GLY A 26 14.40 7.74 10.90
C GLY A 26 14.20 6.25 10.70
N GLY A 27 13.35 5.64 11.53
CA GLY A 27 12.81 4.34 11.25
C GLY A 27 12.01 4.51 9.98
N ALA A 28 12.37 3.79 8.92
CA ALA A 28 11.42 3.44 7.88
C ALA A 28 10.20 2.86 8.62
N GLY A 29 9.17 3.69 8.79
CA GLY A 29 8.01 3.33 9.58
C GLY A 29 7.36 2.16 8.88
N LYS A 30 7.18 1.04 9.60
CA LYS A 30 6.38 -0.06 9.08
C LYS A 30 5.02 0.48 8.66
N PHE A 31 4.56 0.08 7.47
CA PHE A 31 3.23 0.45 7.03
C PHE A 31 2.20 0.01 8.08
N ASP A 32 1.27 0.91 8.41
CA ASP A 32 0.33 0.68 9.52
C ASP A 32 -0.49 -0.59 9.28
N ALA A 33 -0.65 -1.42 10.33
CA ALA A 33 -1.28 -2.73 10.21
C ALA A 33 -2.79 -2.67 9.89
N VAL A 34 -3.47 -1.58 10.26
CA VAL A 34 -4.88 -1.36 9.90
C VAL A 34 -4.96 -0.99 8.41
N GLU A 35 -4.06 -0.13 7.95
CA GLU A 35 -3.96 0.25 6.54
C GLU A 35 -3.57 -0.93 5.64
N ALA A 36 -2.64 -1.78 6.09
CA ALA A 36 -2.29 -3.03 5.40
C ALA A 36 -3.50 -3.94 5.20
N LYS A 37 -4.35 -4.06 6.23
CA LYS A 37 -5.59 -4.84 6.12
C LYS A 37 -6.59 -4.20 5.15
N ALA A 38 -6.70 -2.88 5.14
CA ALA A 38 -7.61 -2.17 4.24
C ALA A 38 -7.18 -2.33 2.77
N VAL A 39 -5.88 -2.17 2.47
CA VAL A 39 -5.30 -2.42 1.14
C VAL A 39 -5.57 -3.85 0.69
N ARG A 40 -5.24 -4.83 1.54
CA ARG A 40 -5.46 -6.24 1.26
C ARG A 40 -6.93 -6.55 0.96
N ALA A 41 -7.86 -6.00 1.74
CA ALA A 41 -9.29 -6.22 1.55
C ALA A 41 -9.79 -5.75 0.18
N VAL A 42 -9.26 -4.64 -0.35
CA VAL A 42 -9.62 -4.15 -1.70
C VAL A 42 -9.17 -5.13 -2.78
N ILE A 43 -7.95 -5.66 -2.66
CA ILE A 43 -7.39 -6.64 -3.62
C ILE A 43 -8.17 -7.95 -3.54
N GLU A 44 -8.41 -8.48 -2.34
CA GLU A 44 -9.21 -9.70 -2.14
C GLU A 44 -10.62 -9.56 -2.74
N ALA A 45 -11.26 -8.40 -2.55
CA ALA A 45 -12.58 -8.14 -3.08
C ALA A 45 -12.60 -8.04 -4.62
N GLN A 46 -11.53 -7.52 -5.24
CA GLN A 46 -11.38 -7.54 -6.69
C GLN A 46 -11.15 -8.95 -7.22
N LEU A 47 -10.28 -9.73 -6.58
CA LEU A 47 -10.05 -11.14 -6.95
C LEU A 47 -11.33 -11.97 -6.85
N ALA A 48 -12.15 -11.74 -5.81
CA ALA A 48 -13.45 -12.38 -5.67
C ALA A 48 -14.43 -11.97 -6.78
N ALA A 49 -14.41 -10.70 -7.21
CA ALA A 49 -15.21 -10.25 -8.35
C ALA A 49 -14.75 -10.89 -9.66
N PHE A 50 -13.44 -11.03 -9.89
CA PHE A 50 -12.92 -11.80 -11.01
C PHE A 50 -13.39 -13.26 -10.95
N ALA A 51 -13.29 -13.92 -9.79
CA ALA A 51 -13.77 -15.29 -9.55
C ALA A 51 -15.24 -15.49 -9.97
N ALA A 52 -16.07 -14.48 -9.76
CA ALA A 52 -17.49 -14.48 -10.09
C ALA A 52 -17.82 -13.97 -11.50
N ASP A 53 -16.83 -13.64 -12.33
CA ASP A 53 -17.02 -13.01 -13.64
C ASP A 53 -17.74 -11.64 -13.57
N ASP A 54 -17.65 -10.97 -12.43
CA ASP A 54 -18.30 -9.70 -12.15
C ASP A 54 -17.39 -8.52 -12.54
N GLY A 55 -17.37 -8.20 -13.83
CA GLY A 55 -16.63 -7.07 -14.40
C GLY A 55 -16.99 -5.72 -13.75
N PRO A 56 -18.27 -5.34 -13.60
CA PRO A 56 -18.67 -4.10 -12.95
C PRO A 56 -18.12 -3.96 -11.53
N ARG A 57 -18.24 -5.01 -10.71
CA ARG A 57 -17.71 -4.99 -9.34
C ARG A 57 -16.20 -4.97 -9.33
N ALA A 58 -15.53 -5.75 -10.17
CA ALA A 58 -14.07 -5.77 -10.24
C ALA A 58 -13.49 -4.39 -10.64
N LEU A 59 -14.11 -3.72 -11.61
CA LEU A 59 -13.73 -2.39 -12.07
C LEU A 59 -13.98 -1.32 -10.99
N SER A 60 -14.95 -1.51 -10.10
CA SER A 60 -15.26 -0.54 -9.03
C SER A 60 -14.14 -0.34 -8.01
N TYR A 61 -13.27 -1.34 -7.83
CA TYR A 61 -12.08 -1.27 -6.97
C TYR A 61 -10.88 -0.59 -7.63
N ALA A 62 -10.95 -0.35 -8.94
CA ALA A 62 -9.89 0.35 -9.67
C ALA A 62 -9.94 1.86 -9.42
N PHE A 63 -8.77 2.50 -9.57
CA PHE A 63 -8.62 3.94 -9.46
C PHE A 63 -9.46 4.66 -10.54
N PRO A 64 -9.95 5.88 -10.28
CA PRO A 64 -10.82 6.61 -11.22
C PRO A 64 -10.33 6.65 -12.67
N ASP A 65 -9.02 6.76 -12.89
CA ASP A 65 -8.46 6.86 -14.24
C ASP A 65 -8.54 5.53 -15.02
N ILE A 66 -8.39 4.39 -14.35
CA ILE A 66 -8.66 3.07 -14.96
C ILE A 66 -10.14 2.97 -15.31
N ARG A 67 -11.03 3.38 -14.40
CA ARG A 67 -12.48 3.34 -14.62
C ARG A 67 -12.89 4.18 -15.83
N LYS A 68 -12.31 5.37 -16.02
CA LYS A 68 -12.53 6.23 -17.20
C LYS A 68 -12.06 5.57 -18.50
N ARG A 69 -10.98 4.79 -18.47
CA ARG A 69 -10.45 4.09 -19.65
C ARG A 69 -11.33 2.93 -20.09
N PHE A 70 -12.11 2.35 -19.18
CA PHE A 70 -13.03 1.24 -19.43
C PHE A 70 -14.49 1.65 -19.22
N PRO A 71 -15.10 2.35 -20.20
CA PRO A 71 -16.51 2.73 -20.11
C PRO A 71 -17.47 1.52 -20.12
N ALA A 72 -17.01 0.37 -20.63
CA ALA A 72 -17.71 -0.90 -20.58
C ALA A 72 -16.93 -1.89 -19.67
N PRO A 73 -17.51 -2.36 -18.55
CA PRO A 73 -16.86 -3.29 -17.64
C PRO A 73 -16.48 -4.64 -18.27
N GLU A 74 -17.21 -5.07 -19.30
CA GLU A 74 -16.92 -6.29 -20.05
C GLU A 74 -15.57 -6.19 -20.76
N GLY A 75 -15.25 -5.03 -21.32
CA GLY A 75 -13.96 -4.77 -21.96
C GLY A 75 -12.79 -4.80 -20.96
N PHE A 76 -13.02 -4.36 -19.73
CA PHE A 76 -12.05 -4.49 -18.65
C PHE A 76 -11.81 -5.95 -18.30
N LEU A 77 -12.87 -6.73 -18.08
CA LEU A 77 -12.74 -8.14 -17.69
C LEU A 77 -12.05 -8.96 -18.79
N GLU A 78 -12.39 -8.72 -20.06
CA GLU A 78 -11.73 -9.35 -21.20
C GLU A 78 -10.25 -9.00 -21.31
N MET A 79 -9.90 -7.73 -21.06
CA MET A 79 -8.49 -7.31 -21.00
C MET A 79 -7.75 -8.04 -19.87
N VAL A 80 -8.33 -8.10 -18.67
CA VAL A 80 -7.71 -8.79 -17.53
C VAL A 80 -7.53 -10.28 -17.81
N ARG A 81 -8.55 -10.96 -18.33
CA ARG A 81 -8.50 -12.39 -18.69
C ARG A 81 -7.37 -12.68 -19.69
N LYS A 82 -7.15 -11.82 -20.68
CA LYS A 82 -6.14 -12.02 -21.73
C LYS A 82 -4.73 -11.66 -21.27
N SER A 83 -4.58 -10.54 -20.56
CA SER A 83 -3.26 -10.00 -20.21
C SER A 83 -2.73 -10.48 -18.86
N TYR A 84 -3.63 -10.90 -17.95
CA TYR A 84 -3.29 -11.28 -16.59
C TYR A 84 -4.03 -12.55 -16.14
N PRO A 85 -3.86 -13.69 -16.85
CA PRO A 85 -4.63 -14.91 -16.58
C PRO A 85 -4.48 -15.42 -15.15
N VAL A 86 -3.27 -15.34 -14.56
CA VAL A 86 -3.02 -15.74 -13.16
C VAL A 86 -3.77 -14.86 -12.15
N VAL A 87 -3.98 -13.58 -12.44
CA VAL A 87 -4.77 -12.67 -11.58
C VAL A 87 -6.27 -12.95 -11.72
N TYR A 88 -6.70 -13.27 -12.93
CA TYR A 88 -8.11 -13.54 -13.22
C TYR A 88 -8.58 -14.89 -12.64
N ARG A 89 -7.73 -15.93 -12.66
CA ARG A 89 -8.03 -17.27 -12.13
C ARG A 89 -6.81 -17.85 -11.39
N PRO A 90 -6.44 -17.29 -10.22
CA PRO A 90 -5.36 -17.83 -9.41
C PRO A 90 -5.77 -19.16 -8.80
N ARG A 91 -4.85 -20.10 -8.72
CA ARG A 91 -4.99 -21.35 -7.96
C ARG A 91 -4.61 -21.17 -6.49
N SER A 92 -3.63 -20.33 -6.21
CA SER A 92 -3.26 -19.89 -4.86
C SER A 92 -3.01 -18.38 -4.82
N VAL A 93 -3.17 -17.78 -3.65
CA VAL A 93 -2.93 -16.35 -3.40
C VAL A 93 -2.27 -16.20 -2.04
N GLY A 94 -1.13 -15.51 -1.99
CA GLY A 94 -0.37 -15.20 -0.78
C GLY A 94 0.08 -13.74 -0.76
N PHE A 95 -0.28 -13.00 0.27
CA PHE A 95 0.10 -11.58 0.40
C PHE A 95 1.46 -11.46 1.09
N LEU A 96 2.38 -10.71 0.48
CA LEU A 96 3.67 -10.35 1.08
C LEU A 96 3.54 -9.07 1.92
N GLU A 97 4.62 -8.65 2.59
CA GLU A 97 4.64 -7.39 3.32
C GLU A 97 4.50 -6.22 2.32
N PRO A 98 3.56 -5.27 2.53
CA PRO A 98 3.41 -4.12 1.66
C PRO A 98 4.55 -3.13 1.86
N GLU A 99 4.96 -2.50 0.77
CA GLU A 99 5.95 -1.43 0.77
C GLU A 99 5.23 -0.09 0.59
N LEU A 100 5.64 0.92 1.38
CA LEU A 100 5.17 2.29 1.25
C LEU A 100 6.27 3.10 0.55
N GLU A 101 5.92 3.71 -0.58
CA GLU A 101 6.78 4.63 -1.31
C GLU A 101 5.99 5.92 -1.56
N ASP A 102 6.49 7.03 -1.01
CA ASP A 102 5.76 8.29 -0.91
C ASP A 102 4.35 8.10 -0.31
N ASP A 103 3.29 8.40 -1.07
CA ASP A 103 1.88 8.28 -0.67
C ASP A 103 1.20 7.03 -1.29
N GLU A 104 1.99 6.13 -1.87
CA GLU A 104 1.51 4.95 -2.59
C GLU A 104 1.95 3.65 -1.91
N VAL A 105 1.08 2.65 -1.95
CA VAL A 105 1.35 1.34 -1.37
C VAL A 105 1.53 0.33 -2.47
N PHE A 106 2.64 -0.39 -2.42
CA PHE A 106 2.94 -1.51 -3.29
C PHE A 106 2.69 -2.80 -2.54
N GLN A 107 1.60 -3.49 -2.89
CA GLN A 107 1.23 -4.77 -2.31
C GLN A 107 1.62 -5.89 -3.28
N ALA A 108 2.73 -6.57 -2.99
CA ALA A 108 3.10 -7.79 -3.71
C ALA A 108 2.22 -8.96 -3.26
N VAL A 109 1.76 -9.74 -4.24
CA VAL A 109 0.92 -10.92 -4.04
C VAL A 109 1.50 -12.07 -4.84
N GLU A 110 1.97 -13.10 -4.14
CA GLU A 110 2.35 -14.37 -4.73
C GLU A 110 1.11 -15.12 -5.18
N MET A 111 1.14 -15.63 -6.41
CA MET A 111 0.04 -16.38 -7.01
C MET A 111 0.59 -17.58 -7.77
N SER A 112 -0.19 -18.65 -7.85
CA SER A 112 0.07 -19.72 -8.82
C SER A 112 -1.04 -19.80 -9.85
N ASP A 113 -0.71 -20.14 -11.08
CA ASP A 113 -1.71 -20.48 -12.10
C ASP A 113 -2.21 -21.93 -11.97
N ALA A 114 -3.04 -22.36 -12.93
CA ALA A 114 -3.62 -23.70 -12.94
C ALA A 114 -2.56 -24.81 -13.04
N ASP A 115 -1.47 -24.54 -13.77
CA ASP A 115 -0.34 -25.46 -13.96
C ASP A 115 0.62 -25.45 -12.75
N GLY A 116 0.42 -24.53 -11.81
CA GLY A 116 1.24 -24.40 -10.60
C GLY A 116 2.48 -23.54 -10.81
N VAL A 117 2.60 -22.83 -11.93
CA VAL A 117 3.68 -21.86 -12.14
C VAL A 117 3.45 -20.68 -11.19
N LEU A 118 4.51 -20.26 -10.52
CA LEU A 118 4.47 -19.14 -9.57
C LEU A 118 4.63 -17.80 -10.30
N TRP A 119 3.94 -16.79 -9.79
CA TRP A 119 3.91 -15.42 -10.28
C TRP A 119 3.86 -14.46 -9.10
N ILE A 120 4.41 -13.26 -9.26
CA ILE A 120 4.21 -12.15 -8.34
C ILE A 120 3.39 -11.07 -9.05
N ALA A 121 2.21 -10.77 -8.51
CA ALA A 121 1.38 -9.64 -8.90
C ALA A 121 1.64 -8.47 -7.94
N ILE A 122 2.23 -7.40 -8.45
CA ILE A 122 2.53 -6.17 -7.71
C ILE A 122 1.38 -5.18 -7.95
N TYR A 123 0.57 -4.97 -6.92
CA TYR A 123 -0.53 -4.01 -6.94
C TYR A 123 -0.02 -2.66 -6.46
N ARG A 124 -0.23 -1.63 -7.28
CA ARG A 124 -0.01 -0.23 -6.88
C ARG A 124 -1.34 0.33 -6.37
N MET A 125 -1.34 0.82 -5.15
CA MET A 125 -2.52 1.28 -4.44
C MET A 125 -2.40 2.76 -4.13
N GLY A 126 -3.49 3.49 -4.33
CA GLY A 126 -3.58 4.91 -3.99
C GLY A 126 -4.90 5.22 -3.29
N ARG A 127 -4.90 6.29 -2.50
CA ARG A 127 -6.13 6.83 -1.93
C ARG A 127 -6.80 7.78 -2.91
N ILE A 128 -8.12 7.74 -2.96
CA ILE A 128 -8.91 8.77 -3.64
C ILE A 128 -9.34 9.85 -2.62
N GLU A 129 -10.02 10.90 -3.08
CA GLU A 129 -10.38 12.07 -2.27
C GLU A 129 -11.17 11.73 -0.98
N ASP A 130 -11.95 10.64 -0.99
CA ASP A 130 -12.69 10.17 0.19
C ASP A 130 -11.84 9.38 1.20
N GLY A 131 -10.54 9.22 0.93
CA GLY A 131 -9.57 8.49 1.74
C GLY A 131 -9.56 6.98 1.52
N SER A 132 -10.45 6.43 0.68
CA SER A 132 -10.51 4.99 0.43
C SER A 132 -9.44 4.51 -0.55
N TRP A 133 -8.90 3.30 -0.31
CA TRP A 133 -7.90 2.68 -1.17
C TRP A 133 -8.50 2.19 -2.49
N ARG A 134 -7.77 2.39 -3.59
CA ARG A 134 -8.11 1.89 -4.93
C ARG A 134 -6.86 1.40 -5.65
N ILE A 135 -7.07 0.46 -6.56
CA ILE A 135 -5.99 -0.15 -7.36
C ILE A 135 -5.65 0.77 -8.53
N MET A 136 -4.46 1.35 -8.52
CA MET A 136 -3.93 2.21 -9.59
C MET A 136 -3.29 1.43 -10.73
N GLY A 137 -2.94 0.16 -10.50
CA GLY A 137 -2.39 -0.72 -11.50
C GLY A 137 -1.95 -2.06 -10.91
N CYS A 138 -1.68 -3.02 -11.79
CA CYS A 138 -1.13 -4.32 -11.44
C CYS A 138 -0.08 -4.71 -12.48
N ARG A 139 1.11 -5.08 -12.02
CA ARG A 139 2.16 -5.68 -12.85
C ARG A 139 2.36 -7.11 -12.41
N VAL A 140 2.46 -8.04 -13.37
CA VAL A 140 2.70 -9.46 -13.08
C VAL A 140 4.08 -9.85 -13.61
N VAL A 141 4.86 -10.54 -12.79
CA VAL A 141 6.20 -11.06 -13.14
C VAL A 141 6.31 -12.53 -12.71
N PRO A 142 7.16 -13.35 -13.37
CA PRO A 142 7.39 -14.73 -12.94
C PRO A 142 7.91 -14.81 -11.50
N GLY A 143 7.38 -15.77 -10.72
CA GLY A 143 7.80 -16.08 -9.35
C GLY A 143 8.92 -17.11 -9.39
N GLY A 144 10.15 -16.64 -9.16
CA GLY A 144 11.35 -17.49 -9.18
C GLY A 144 12.44 -16.89 -10.07
N GLY A 145 13.21 -15.94 -9.52
CA GLY A 145 14.43 -15.44 -10.17
C GLY A 145 14.33 -14.03 -10.74
N SER A 146 14.00 -13.05 -9.90
CA SER A 146 14.87 -11.91 -9.65
C SER A 146 14.30 -11.19 -8.44
N ALA A 147 15.10 -11.09 -7.38
CA ALA A 147 14.87 -10.04 -6.40
C ALA A 147 14.74 -8.71 -7.16
N ILE A 148 13.77 -7.91 -6.73
CA ILE A 148 13.77 -6.46 -6.95
C ILE A 148 15.11 -5.87 -6.47
#